data_AF-A0A7X1YEK5-F1
#
_entry.id   AF-A0A7X1YEK5-F1
#
_cell.length_a   1.000
_cell.length_b   1.000
_cell.length_c   1.000
_cell.angle_alpha   90.00
_cell.angle_beta   90.00
_cell.angle_gamma   90.00
#
_symmetry.space_group_name_H-M   'P 1'
#
loop_
_entity.id
_entity.type
_entity.pdbx_description
1 polymer ?
#
loop_
_entity_poly.entity_id
_entity_poly.type
_entity_poly.pdbx_seq_one_letter_code
_entity_poly.pdbx_strand_id
1 'polypeptide(L)'
;YSLYINQWRGLAVASNLVVCKSNALVEAAYRLSVQEQRIVLACIAQVRRDEPVTDEVMYSVSAEDVATMAGVSIESSYTQLKEAALRLKRREVRFAYQPNGGKKQSRTRITGWVQTVDYIDGEGRVELRFSKDMLPYLTELSREFTKYALADVVRMDSSHAIRLYELLMQWDSTGE
;
A
#
# COMPACT_ATOMS: atom_id res chain seq x y z
N TYR A 1 -17.58 20.39 -4.68
CA TYR A 1 -16.47 20.23 -5.64
C TYR A 1 -15.17 20.95 -5.25
N SER A 2 -15.06 21.63 -4.10
CA SER A 2 -13.84 22.37 -3.72
C SER A 2 -13.42 22.17 -2.26
N LEU A 3 -13.20 20.92 -1.83
CA LEU A 3 -12.67 20.62 -0.49
C LEU A 3 -11.54 19.57 -0.46
N TYR A 4 -11.19 18.94 -1.59
CA TYR A 4 -10.12 17.92 -1.64
C TYR A 4 -8.79 18.40 -2.25
N ILE A 5 -8.71 19.66 -2.70
CA ILE A 5 -7.55 20.18 -3.45
C ILE A 5 -6.38 20.59 -2.52
N ASN A 6 -6.57 20.66 -1.20
CA ASN A 6 -5.53 21.15 -0.28
C ASN A 6 -4.65 20.06 0.38
N GLN A 7 -4.80 18.78 0.04
CA GLN A 7 -4.03 17.69 0.66
C GLN A 7 -2.77 17.26 -0.14
N TRP A 8 -2.44 17.96 -1.24
CA TRP A 8 -1.51 17.49 -2.27
C TRP A 8 -0.07 18.01 -2.15
N ARG A 9 0.23 18.88 -1.18
CA ARG A 9 1.59 19.44 -0.97
C ARG A 9 2.48 18.63 -0.01
N GLY A 10 2.02 17.47 0.48
CA GLY A 10 2.58 16.85 1.69
C GLY A 10 3.52 15.65 1.52
N LEU A 11 3.54 14.95 0.37
CA LEU A 11 4.36 13.73 0.26
C LEU A 11 5.87 14.03 0.24
N ALA A 12 6.28 15.19 -0.28
CA ALA A 12 7.66 15.66 -0.22
C ALA A 12 8.11 16.15 1.17
N VAL A 13 7.19 16.32 2.14
CA VAL A 13 7.49 16.91 3.47
C VAL A 13 7.32 15.90 4.62
N ALA A 14 6.68 14.76 4.41
CA ALA A 14 6.47 13.76 5.47
C ALA A 14 7.63 12.77 5.54
N SER A 15 8.72 13.15 6.21
CA SER A 15 9.88 12.30 6.48
C SER A 15 9.58 11.02 7.31
N ASN A 16 8.32 10.78 7.71
CA ASN A 16 7.89 9.66 8.55
C ASN A 16 6.57 9.01 8.06
N LEU A 17 6.47 8.66 6.78
CA LEU A 17 5.33 7.86 6.29
C LEU A 17 5.39 6.44 6.89
N VAL A 18 4.39 6.08 7.69
CA VAL A 18 4.27 4.76 8.32
C VAL A 18 3.28 3.90 7.57
N VAL A 19 3.76 2.74 7.11
CA VAL A 19 2.90 1.69 6.56
C VAL A 19 2.37 0.85 7.71
N CYS A 20 1.08 0.55 7.69
CA CYS A 20 0.43 -0.32 8.66
C CYS A 20 -0.39 -1.36 7.91
N LYS A 21 -0.15 -2.63 8.22
CA LYS A 21 -0.85 -3.78 7.62
C LYS A 21 -1.21 -4.75 8.72
N SER A 22 -2.38 -5.34 8.65
CA SER A 22 -2.70 -6.48 9.51
C SER A 22 -1.72 -7.63 9.28
N ASN A 23 -1.44 -8.40 10.32
CA ASN A 23 -0.62 -9.61 10.24
C ASN A 23 -1.20 -10.59 9.20
N ALA A 24 -2.53 -10.68 9.10
CA ALA A 24 -3.21 -11.49 8.08
C ALA A 24 -2.91 -11.05 6.64
N LEU A 25 -2.68 -9.75 6.39
CA LEU A 25 -2.23 -9.25 5.08
C LEU A 25 -0.74 -9.48 4.88
N VAL A 26 0.08 -9.31 5.92
CA VAL A 26 1.52 -9.62 5.86
C VAL A 26 1.75 -11.09 5.53
N GLU A 27 0.94 -12.01 6.06
CA GLU A 27 1.01 -13.46 5.78
C GLU A 27 0.26 -13.88 4.51
N ALA A 28 -0.53 -12.99 3.91
CA ALA A 28 -1.36 -13.34 2.76
C ALA A 28 -0.51 -13.73 1.53
N ALA A 29 -1.07 -14.64 0.73
CA ALA A 29 -0.46 -15.05 -0.53
C ALA A 29 -0.83 -14.05 -1.64
N TYR A 30 0.17 -13.34 -2.14
CA TYR A 30 0.05 -12.46 -3.31
C TYR A 30 1.42 -12.26 -3.98
N ARG A 31 1.38 -11.76 -5.22
CA ARG A 31 2.58 -11.35 -5.97
C ARG A 31 2.36 -9.96 -6.55
N LEU A 32 3.25 -9.05 -6.17
CA LEU A 32 3.36 -7.70 -6.71
C LEU A 32 4.82 -7.49 -7.16
N SER A 33 5.04 -6.78 -8.26
CA SER A 33 6.38 -6.29 -8.61
C SER A 33 6.83 -5.21 -7.62
N VAL A 34 8.11 -4.88 -7.63
CA VAL A 34 8.66 -3.80 -6.80
C VAL A 34 7.91 -2.49 -7.01
N GLN A 35 7.66 -2.10 -8.26
CA GLN A 35 6.94 -0.86 -8.56
C GLN A 35 5.46 -0.91 -8.11
N GLU A 36 4.79 -2.06 -8.28
CA GLU A 36 3.43 -2.25 -7.75
C GLU A 36 3.42 -2.15 -6.22
N GLN A 37 4.41 -2.74 -5.54
CA GLN A 37 4.56 -2.62 -4.09
C GLN A 37 4.79 -1.17 -3.66
N ARG A 38 5.70 -0.43 -4.32
CA ARG A 38 5.96 0.98 -4.00
C ARG A 38 4.70 1.83 -4.09
N ILE A 39 3.93 1.68 -5.17
CA ILE A 39 2.64 2.38 -5.35
C ILE A 39 1.69 2.04 -4.19
N VAL A 40 1.46 0.74 -3.96
CA VAL A 40 0.53 0.27 -2.92
C VAL A 40 0.97 0.75 -1.54
N LEU A 41 2.24 0.62 -1.19
CA LEU A 41 2.78 0.98 0.12
C LEU A 41 2.71 2.49 0.36
N ALA A 42 3.01 3.31 -0.66
CA ALA A 42 2.85 4.75 -0.61
C ALA A 42 1.39 5.15 -0.36
N CYS A 43 0.43 4.47 -1.02
CA CYS A 43 -0.99 4.72 -0.79
C CYS A 43 -1.47 4.18 0.58
N ILE A 44 -0.97 3.04 1.06
CA ILE A 44 -1.30 2.51 2.40
C ILE A 44 -0.82 3.48 3.49
N ALA A 45 0.34 4.12 3.30
CA ALA A 45 0.87 5.07 4.28
C ALA A 45 -0.02 6.32 4.44
N GLN A 46 -0.84 6.65 3.44
CA GLN A 46 -1.80 7.76 3.48
C GLN A 46 -3.13 7.40 4.14
N VAL A 47 -3.41 6.10 4.34
CA VAL A 47 -4.66 5.64 4.96
C VAL A 47 -4.72 6.12 6.41
N ARG A 48 -5.70 7.00 6.68
CA ARG A 48 -6.02 7.45 8.04
C ARG A 48 -6.68 6.34 8.83
N ARG A 49 -6.32 6.24 10.10
CA ARG A 49 -6.78 5.18 11.02
C ARG A 49 -7.66 5.71 12.14
N ASP A 50 -7.71 7.03 12.27
CA ASP A 50 -8.56 7.78 13.17
C ASP A 50 -9.91 8.16 12.56
N GLU A 51 -10.15 7.79 11.29
CA GLU A 51 -11.38 8.05 10.57
C GLU A 51 -12.15 6.75 10.27
N PRO A 52 -13.49 6.84 10.10
CA PRO A 52 -14.28 5.71 9.65
C PRO A 52 -13.77 5.14 8.32
N VAL A 53 -13.76 3.81 8.25
CA VAL A 53 -13.33 3.08 7.07
C VAL A 53 -14.31 3.32 5.91
N THR A 54 -13.81 3.86 4.80
CA THR A 54 -14.59 4.11 3.57
C THR A 54 -13.81 3.66 2.33
N ASP A 55 -14.53 3.10 1.37
CA ASP A 55 -13.99 2.72 0.08
C ASP A 55 -14.12 3.82 -0.98
N GLU A 56 -14.52 5.04 -0.61
CA GLU A 56 -14.72 6.15 -1.55
C GLU A 56 -13.47 7.01 -1.79
N VAL A 57 -12.46 6.88 -0.91
CA VAL A 57 -11.25 7.72 -0.92
C VAL A 57 -10.30 7.32 -2.04
N MET A 58 -9.82 8.33 -2.79
CA MET A 58 -8.72 8.19 -3.76
C MET A 58 -7.40 8.54 -3.09
N TYR A 59 -6.44 7.63 -3.17
CA TYR A 59 -5.07 7.80 -2.69
C TYR A 59 -4.16 8.01 -3.88
N SER A 60 -3.16 8.87 -3.74
CA SER A 60 -2.36 9.30 -4.88
C SER A 60 -0.87 9.19 -4.66
N VAL A 61 -0.12 8.96 -5.73
CA VAL A 61 1.33 8.98 -5.69
C VAL A 61 1.88 9.40 -7.05
N SER A 62 2.85 10.31 -7.06
CA SER A 62 3.52 10.73 -8.29
C SER A 62 4.74 9.87 -8.60
N ALA A 63 5.12 9.80 -9.88
CA ALA A 63 6.37 9.15 -10.29
C ALA A 63 7.59 9.84 -9.69
N GLU A 64 7.52 11.14 -9.48
CA GLU A 64 8.54 11.94 -8.80
C GLU A 64 8.72 11.52 -7.35
N ASP A 65 7.62 11.38 -6.59
CA ASP A 65 7.67 10.95 -5.19
C ASP A 65 8.28 9.54 -5.10
N VAL A 66 7.82 8.60 -5.93
CA VAL A 66 8.34 7.22 -5.94
C VAL A 66 9.82 7.20 -6.33
N ALA A 67 10.22 7.95 -7.36
CA ALA A 67 11.60 8.02 -7.82
C ALA A 67 12.51 8.59 -6.73
N THR A 68 12.09 9.68 -6.08
CA THR A 68 12.81 10.35 -5.01
C THR A 68 12.99 9.44 -3.80
N MET A 69 11.90 8.78 -3.36
CA MET A 69 11.95 7.84 -2.23
C MET A 69 12.86 6.63 -2.54
N ALA A 70 12.74 6.08 -3.76
CA ALA A 70 13.52 4.92 -4.18
C ALA A 70 14.97 5.25 -4.58
N GLY A 71 15.33 6.51 -4.77
CA GLY A 71 16.65 6.94 -5.22
C GLY A 71 16.97 6.54 -6.67
N VAL A 72 15.97 6.56 -7.55
CA VAL A 72 16.10 6.17 -8.97
C VAL A 72 15.82 7.34 -9.92
N SER A 73 16.23 7.20 -11.18
CA SER A 73 15.96 8.21 -12.21
C SER A 73 14.46 8.39 -12.47
N ILE A 74 14.01 9.64 -12.46
CA ILE A 74 12.60 10.03 -12.64
C ILE A 74 12.08 9.68 -14.04
N GLU A 75 12.92 9.78 -15.07
CA GLU A 75 12.51 9.61 -16.47
C GLU A 75 12.02 8.18 -16.73
N SER A 76 12.77 7.19 -16.28
CA SER A 76 12.37 5.78 -16.35
C SER A 76 11.21 5.43 -15.41
N SER A 77 10.97 6.26 -14.39
CA SER A 77 9.96 6.02 -13.36
C SER A 77 8.55 6.30 -13.87
N TYR A 78 8.34 7.28 -14.75
CA TYR A 78 7.01 7.60 -15.29
C TYR A 78 6.36 6.40 -16.00
N THR A 79 7.05 5.82 -17.00
CA THR A 79 6.54 4.67 -17.75
C THR A 79 6.35 3.45 -16.86
N GLN A 80 7.32 3.17 -15.99
CA GLN A 80 7.24 2.05 -15.05
C GLN A 80 6.08 2.20 -14.05
N LEU A 81 5.84 3.42 -13.56
CA LEU A 81 4.74 3.71 -12.64
C LEU A 81 3.39 3.52 -13.33
N LYS A 82 3.24 4.06 -14.55
CA LYS A 82 2.02 3.90 -15.37
C LYS A 82 1.69 2.42 -15.58
N GLU A 83 2.64 1.64 -16.07
CA GLU A 83 2.45 0.21 -16.31
C GLU A 83 2.16 -0.57 -15.03
N ALA A 84 2.88 -0.26 -13.94
CA ALA A 84 2.67 -0.90 -12.64
C ALA A 84 1.27 -0.61 -12.09
N ALA A 85 0.80 0.64 -12.18
CA ALA A 85 -0.54 1.03 -11.75
C ALA A 85 -1.64 0.31 -12.53
N LEU A 86 -1.54 0.29 -13.86
CA LEU A 86 -2.54 -0.39 -14.70
C LEU A 86 -2.55 -1.91 -14.47
N ARG A 87 -1.39 -2.51 -14.18
CA ARG A 87 -1.31 -3.92 -13.77
C ARG A 87 -1.89 -4.15 -12.38
N LEU A 88 -1.67 -3.22 -11.43
CA LEU A 88 -2.16 -3.31 -10.05
C LEU A 88 -3.68 -3.52 -9.99
N LYS A 89 -4.44 -2.94 -10.93
CA LYS A 89 -5.89 -3.12 -11.06
C LYS A 89 -6.34 -4.58 -11.13
N ARG A 90 -5.50 -5.46 -11.69
CA ARG A 90 -5.74 -6.90 -11.87
C ARG A 90 -5.06 -7.77 -10.81
N ARG A 91 -4.41 -7.16 -9.81
CA ARG A 91 -3.76 -7.91 -8.74
C ARG A 91 -4.78 -8.31 -7.69
N GLU A 92 -4.64 -9.55 -7.26
CA GLU A 92 -5.47 -10.14 -6.21
C GLU A 92 -4.61 -10.53 -5.02
N VAL A 93 -5.26 -10.65 -3.88
CA VAL A 93 -4.71 -11.21 -2.66
C VAL A 93 -5.62 -12.31 -2.13
N ARG A 94 -5.00 -13.39 -1.67
CA ARG A 94 -5.70 -14.51 -1.03
C ARG A 94 -5.46 -14.47 0.47
N PHE A 95 -6.54 -14.27 1.22
CA PHE A 95 -6.51 -14.27 2.69
C PHE A 95 -6.86 -15.65 3.25
N ALA A 96 -6.04 -16.12 4.18
CA ALA A 96 -6.27 -17.33 4.96
C ALA A 96 -6.87 -17.04 6.36
N TYR A 97 -6.63 -15.83 6.88
CA TYR A 97 -7.01 -15.39 8.22
C TYR A 97 -7.91 -14.15 8.16
N GLN A 98 -8.60 -13.84 9.25
CA GLN A 98 -9.39 -12.61 9.39
C GLN A 98 -8.48 -11.41 9.67
N PRO A 99 -8.93 -10.17 9.39
CA PRO A 99 -8.13 -8.95 9.62
C PRO A 99 -7.56 -8.84 11.05
N ASN A 100 -8.34 -9.23 12.06
CA ASN A 100 -7.96 -9.19 13.48
C ASN A 100 -7.25 -10.46 13.98
N GLY A 101 -6.72 -11.28 13.08
CA GLY A 101 -6.07 -12.55 13.45
C GLY A 101 -7.05 -13.63 13.95
N GLY A 102 -6.48 -14.66 14.60
CA GLY A 102 -7.25 -15.75 15.21
C GLY A 102 -7.53 -16.93 14.28
N LYS A 103 -8.78 -17.41 14.25
CA LYS A 103 -9.15 -18.67 13.56
C LYS A 103 -8.97 -18.54 12.05
N LYS A 104 -8.30 -19.55 11.47
CA LYS A 104 -8.29 -19.77 10.01
C LYS A 104 -9.71 -19.68 9.47
N GLN A 105 -9.91 -18.90 8.41
CA GLN A 105 -11.23 -18.77 7.83
C GLN A 105 -11.69 -20.15 7.31
N SER A 106 -12.95 -20.51 7.58
CA SER A 106 -13.57 -21.72 7.01
C SER A 106 -13.77 -21.62 5.49
N ARG A 107 -13.61 -20.41 4.93
CA ARG A 107 -13.63 -20.11 3.50
C ARG A 107 -12.32 -19.45 3.08
N THR A 108 -11.89 -19.71 1.85
CA THR A 108 -10.85 -18.89 1.22
C THR A 108 -11.49 -17.59 0.71
N ARG A 109 -10.89 -16.43 1.04
CA ARG A 109 -11.23 -15.15 0.41
C ARG A 109 -10.16 -14.76 -0.61
N ILE A 110 -10.58 -14.44 -1.83
CA ILE A 110 -9.76 -13.82 -2.87
C ILE A 110 -10.42 -12.50 -3.22
N THR A 111 -9.66 -11.41 -3.24
CA THR A 111 -10.17 -10.09 -3.59
C THR A 111 -9.08 -9.26 -4.27
N GLY A 112 -9.49 -8.27 -5.05
CA GLY A 112 -8.57 -7.34 -5.71
C GLY A 112 -7.95 -6.35 -4.73
N TRP A 113 -6.72 -5.91 -4.99
CA TRP A 113 -6.09 -4.84 -4.19
C TRP A 113 -6.85 -3.52 -4.28
N VAL A 114 -7.26 -3.17 -5.50
CA VAL A 114 -7.83 -1.86 -5.83
C VAL A 114 -9.06 -2.00 -6.71
N GLN A 115 -10.07 -1.18 -6.42
CA GLN A 115 -11.30 -1.13 -7.19
C GLN A 115 -11.23 -0.17 -8.37
N THR A 116 -10.49 0.93 -8.22
CA THR A 116 -10.25 1.92 -9.28
C THR A 116 -8.77 2.28 -9.33
N VAL A 117 -8.25 2.49 -10.54
CA VAL A 117 -6.91 3.05 -10.78
C VAL A 117 -7.02 4.03 -11.93
N ASP A 118 -6.58 5.26 -11.70
CA ASP A 118 -6.46 6.31 -12.69
C ASP A 118 -4.99 6.69 -12.83
N TYR A 119 -4.53 6.86 -14.08
CA TYR A 119 -3.24 7.48 -14.37
C TYR A 119 -3.50 8.83 -15.03
N ILE A 120 -2.95 9.88 -14.45
CA ILE A 120 -3.14 11.25 -14.91
C ILE A 120 -1.95 11.62 -15.77
N ASP A 121 -2.14 11.52 -17.08
CA ASP A 121 -1.16 11.94 -18.08
C ASP A 121 -0.85 13.44 -17.89
N GLY A 122 0.43 13.83 -18.07
CA GLY A 122 0.93 15.18 -17.84
C GLY A 122 1.41 15.46 -16.41
N GLU A 123 0.75 14.89 -15.40
CA GLU A 123 1.16 15.01 -13.99
C GLU A 123 2.04 13.83 -13.54
N GLY A 124 2.04 12.73 -14.30
CA GLY A 124 2.78 11.52 -13.96
C GLY A 124 2.33 10.90 -12.64
N ARG A 125 1.03 11.05 -12.34
CA ARG A 125 0.42 10.69 -11.07
C ARG A 125 -0.51 9.50 -11.24
N VAL A 126 -0.45 8.59 -10.28
CA VAL A 126 -1.39 7.49 -10.12
C VAL A 126 -2.33 7.84 -8.99
N GLU A 127 -3.61 7.61 -9.20
CA GLU A 127 -4.62 7.62 -8.16
C GLU A 127 -5.30 6.26 -8.09
N LEU A 128 -5.53 5.76 -6.89
CA LEU A 128 -6.16 4.46 -6.69
C LEU A 128 -7.10 4.48 -5.51
N ARG A 129 -8.06 3.56 -5.57
CA ARG A 129 -9.03 3.31 -4.52
C ARG A 129 -8.87 1.88 -4.07
N PHE A 130 -8.57 1.65 -2.79
CA PHE A 130 -8.54 0.30 -2.24
C PHE A 130 -9.90 -0.36 -2.34
N SER A 131 -9.94 -1.65 -2.62
CA SER A 131 -11.19 -2.40 -2.63
C SER A 131 -11.80 -2.42 -1.23
N LYS A 132 -13.13 -2.39 -1.13
CA LYS A 132 -13.85 -2.47 0.15
C LYS A 132 -13.37 -3.61 1.06
N ASP A 133 -13.11 -4.79 0.50
CA ASP A 133 -12.64 -5.96 1.26
C ASP A 133 -11.20 -5.82 1.78
N MET A 134 -10.38 -4.93 1.20
CA MET A 134 -9.01 -4.69 1.63
C MET A 134 -8.92 -3.80 2.86
N LEU A 135 -9.86 -2.86 3.01
CA LEU A 135 -9.76 -1.81 4.01
C LEU A 135 -9.64 -2.30 5.46
N PRO A 136 -10.38 -3.34 5.91
CA PRO A 136 -10.21 -3.86 7.27
C PRO A 136 -8.76 -4.28 7.57
N TYR A 137 -8.04 -4.78 6.56
CA TYR A 137 -6.64 -5.18 6.69
C TYR A 137 -5.64 -4.01 6.74
N LEU A 138 -6.10 -2.77 6.51
CA LEU A 138 -5.29 -1.54 6.46
C LEU A 138 -5.61 -0.55 7.59
N THR A 139 -6.81 -0.62 8.17
CA THR A 139 -7.39 0.41 9.05
C THR A 139 -7.76 -0.08 10.44
N GLU A 140 -8.02 -1.38 10.63
CA GLU A 140 -8.62 -1.87 11.87
C GLU A 140 -7.59 -1.90 13.01
N LEU A 141 -7.73 -1.06 14.04
CA LEU A 141 -6.73 -0.87 15.10
C LEU A 141 -6.74 -1.99 16.16
N SER A 142 -6.58 -3.26 15.74
CA SER A 142 -6.36 -4.39 16.66
C SER A 142 -4.88 -4.57 17.00
N ARG A 143 -4.55 -5.45 17.96
CA ARG A 143 -3.16 -5.78 18.34
C ARG A 143 -2.36 -6.47 17.21
N GLU A 144 -3.04 -6.98 16.19
CA GLU A 144 -2.45 -7.85 15.16
C GLU A 144 -2.02 -7.08 13.91
N PHE A 145 -1.23 -6.01 14.09
CA PHE A 145 -0.77 -5.15 13.00
C PHE A 145 0.74 -4.95 13.01
N THR A 146 1.32 -5.09 11.83
CA THR A 146 2.71 -4.77 11.54
C THR A 146 2.84 -3.33 11.07
N LYS A 147 3.77 -2.58 11.66
CA LYS A 147 4.07 -1.19 11.33
C LYS A 147 5.55 -1.03 11.00
N TYR A 148 5.86 -0.25 9.97
CA TYR A 148 7.23 0.07 9.58
C TYR A 148 7.25 1.37 8.77
N ALA A 149 8.42 2.01 8.69
CA ALA A 149 8.56 3.20 7.87
C ALA A 149 8.59 2.81 6.39
N LEU A 150 7.88 3.55 5.54
CA LEU A 150 7.92 3.36 4.09
C LEU A 150 9.36 3.46 3.55
N ALA A 151 10.16 4.36 4.15
CA ALA A 151 11.55 4.58 3.81
C ALA A 151 12.43 3.32 3.92
N ASP A 152 12.10 2.40 4.83
CA ASP A 152 12.87 1.18 5.06
C ASP A 152 12.80 0.22 3.88
N VAL A 153 11.65 0.18 3.19
CA VAL A 153 11.38 -0.78 2.12
C VAL A 153 11.41 -0.17 0.72
N VAL A 154 11.14 1.13 0.58
CA VAL A 154 10.95 1.78 -0.72
C VAL A 154 12.20 1.74 -1.60
N ARG A 155 13.38 1.69 -1.00
CA ARG A 155 14.69 1.60 -1.68
C ARG A 155 15.07 0.18 -2.10
N MET A 156 14.36 -0.84 -1.62
CA MET A 156 14.64 -2.23 -2.02
C MET A 156 14.26 -2.45 -3.49
N ASP A 157 15.05 -3.27 -4.18
CA ASP A 157 14.92 -3.63 -5.59
C ASP A 157 14.39 -5.06 -5.81
N SER A 158 14.10 -5.77 -4.72
CA SER A 158 13.55 -7.12 -4.73
C SER A 158 12.20 -7.17 -4.02
N SER A 159 11.17 -7.62 -4.74
CA SER A 159 9.84 -7.84 -4.15
C SER A 159 9.86 -8.88 -3.03
N HIS A 160 10.80 -9.84 -3.08
CA HIS A 160 10.99 -10.82 -2.02
C HIS A 160 11.66 -10.19 -0.80
N ALA A 161 12.61 -9.28 -0.98
CA ALA A 161 13.27 -8.56 0.13
C ALA A 161 12.25 -7.73 0.91
N ILE A 162 11.36 -7.01 0.21
CA ILE A 162 10.27 -6.23 0.83
C ILE A 162 9.35 -7.15 1.65
N ARG A 163 8.93 -8.30 1.08
CA ARG A 163 8.06 -9.25 1.78
C ARG A 163 8.75 -9.91 2.97
N LEU A 164 10.04 -10.24 2.86
CA LEU A 164 10.82 -10.77 3.97
C LEU A 164 10.95 -9.74 5.09
N TYR A 165 11.21 -8.48 4.76
CA TYR A 165 11.25 -7.39 5.75
C TYR A 165 9.91 -7.24 6.48
N GLU A 166 8.80 -7.20 5.74
CA GLU A 166 7.45 -7.15 6.33
C GLU A 166 7.19 -8.33 7.28
N LEU A 167 7.60 -9.53 6.90
CA LEU A 167 7.49 -10.72 7.76
C LEU A 167 8.34 -10.59 9.01
N LEU A 168 9.56 -10.05 8.94
CA LEU A 168 10.39 -9.86 10.14
C LEU A 168 9.81 -8.81 11.09
N MET A 169 9.31 -7.70 10.55
CA MET A 169 8.71 -6.62 11.34
C MET A 169 7.45 -7.06 12.10
N GLN A 170 6.71 -8.05 11.58
CA GLN A 170 5.57 -8.63 12.30
C GLN A 170 5.97 -9.25 13.65
N TRP A 171 7.17 -9.86 13.72
CA TRP A 171 7.64 -10.54 14.94
C TRP A 171 8.24 -9.55 15.93
N ASP A 172 8.84 -8.47 15.45
CA ASP A 172 9.31 -7.35 16.28
C ASP A 172 8.15 -6.73 17.07
N SER A 173 6.98 -6.54 16.44
CA SER A 173 5.79 -6.03 17.12
C SER A 173 5.12 -7.02 18.10
N THR A 174 5.46 -8.31 18.02
CA THR A 174 4.88 -9.37 18.88
C THR A 174 5.76 -9.69 20.10
N GLY A 175 6.98 -9.13 20.15
CA GLY A 175 7.95 -9.35 21.22
C GLY A 175 7.83 -8.40 22.41
N GLU A 176 6.69 -8.42 23.12
CA GLU A 176 6.53 -7.97 24.52
C GLU A 176 5.58 -8.90 25.30
#